data_AF-A0A7X1NYP6-F1
#
_entry.id   AF-A0A7X1NYP6-F1
#
_cell.length_a   1.000
_cell.length_b   1.000
_cell.length_c   1.000
_cell.angle_alpha   90.00
_cell.angle_beta   90.00
_cell.angle_gamma   90.00
#
_symmetry.space_group_name_H-M   'P 1'
#
loop_
_entity.id
_entity.type
_entity.pdbx_description
1 polymer ?
#
loop_
_entity_poly.entity_id
_entity_poly.type
_entity_poly.pdbx_seq_one_letter_code
_entity_poly.pdbx_strand_id
1 'polypeptide(L)'
;MPRQKLPPATEMARFVAELSRRFGDEAQLPDPLPTRGPAFEQLKALYQGWAAVHWVEQHGEQVDPETVASLLKTSRVRAGNSTDKQLWRERILYVVPLREHYRLPSKVWQWVLRAGVAAGHFPTVVAPDAVTLPAAESQPYLITMGNKPAVMIDRATRGPDGWDDMTLQYHEAFENGLVLNYFEENAGKDALRQQLMTLDPRTSDVWRLLTAKALEHEQDDLFTPITIKPGELAKALGLKPHPNGSVRPKDLLRCTDSLFHLERLWLTLPDAGPDDDEGTRQRVLAVMARGRSRKVEGQSIPSSWTIVLGTWAKYFPRSFAPIFRGLVELPANSATNLWAKQIGTELSYWLRETAGDRATVRYIPVQLLLQRASLMQEVLDLREHKNQNRAFERFEAALELLGTLGLHERWSYEVRSAAAMDQAQGKPEFFETWLASFVELQVPEAFLRSIAELTQRESGTLKSRHLTAVRGR
;
A
#
# COMPACT_ATOMS: atom_id res chain seq x y z
N MET A 1 46.70 0.03 14.49
CA MET A 1 46.56 -1.34 13.95
C MET A 1 47.42 -1.45 12.70
N PRO A 2 48.27 -2.48 12.53
CA PRO A 2 49.10 -2.61 11.34
C PRO A 2 48.20 -2.77 10.12
N ARG A 3 48.36 -1.92 9.11
CA ARG A 3 47.69 -2.06 7.81
C ARG A 3 48.07 -3.42 7.24
N GLN A 4 47.11 -4.33 7.11
CA GLN A 4 47.32 -5.55 6.32
C GLN A 4 47.81 -5.13 4.94
N LYS A 5 49.00 -5.60 4.56
CA LYS A 5 49.57 -5.33 3.26
C LYS A 5 48.68 -6.03 2.23
N LEU A 6 48.03 -5.24 1.37
CA LEU A 6 47.19 -5.79 0.31
C LEU A 6 48.05 -6.65 -0.62
N PRO A 7 47.54 -7.79 -1.12
CA PRO A 7 48.25 -8.59 -2.10
C PRO A 7 48.46 -7.81 -3.41
N PRO A 8 49.43 -8.20 -4.25
CA PRO A 8 49.55 -7.72 -5.62
C PRO A 8 48.26 -7.91 -6.43
N ALA A 9 48.04 -7.06 -7.44
CA ALA A 9 46.84 -7.10 -8.30
C ALA A 9 46.61 -8.48 -8.95
N THR A 10 47.69 -9.19 -9.31
CA THR A 10 47.65 -10.53 -9.87
C THR A 10 47.11 -11.57 -8.90
N GLU A 11 47.48 -11.49 -7.61
CA GLU A 11 46.97 -12.39 -6.57
C GLU A 11 45.52 -12.07 -6.21
N MET A 12 45.18 -10.78 -6.10
CA MET A 12 43.79 -10.34 -5.88
C MET A 12 42.86 -10.82 -7.00
N ALA A 13 43.27 -10.64 -8.25
CA ALA A 13 42.49 -11.07 -9.42
C ALA A 13 42.28 -12.59 -9.46
N ARG A 14 43.33 -13.37 -9.14
CA ARG A 14 43.21 -14.84 -9.05
C ARG A 14 42.23 -15.26 -7.96
N PHE A 15 42.33 -14.66 -6.78
CA PHE A 15 41.44 -14.95 -5.65
C PHE A 15 39.97 -14.60 -5.97
N VAL A 16 39.73 -13.42 -6.55
CA VAL A 16 38.39 -13.02 -7.00
C VAL A 16 37.86 -14.01 -8.03
N ALA A 17 38.64 -14.35 -9.07
CA ALA A 17 38.22 -15.27 -10.11
C ALA A 17 37.92 -16.69 -9.57
N GLU A 18 38.69 -17.16 -8.60
CA GLU A 18 38.48 -18.47 -7.96
C GLU A 18 37.16 -18.52 -7.19
N LEU A 19 36.90 -17.54 -6.33
CA LEU A 19 35.67 -17.51 -5.53
C LEU A 19 34.45 -17.20 -6.39
N SER A 20 34.54 -16.24 -7.31
CA SER A 20 33.50 -15.96 -8.30
C SER A 20 33.08 -17.22 -9.06
N ARG A 21 34.04 -18.03 -9.51
CA ARG A 21 33.74 -19.29 -10.20
C ARG A 21 33.10 -20.32 -9.27
N ARG A 22 33.56 -20.43 -8.03
CA ARG A 22 33.00 -21.35 -7.03
C ARG A 22 31.51 -21.07 -6.76
N PHE A 23 31.10 -19.80 -6.79
CA PHE A 23 29.74 -19.39 -6.44
C PHE A 23 28.86 -18.99 -7.63
N GLY A 24 29.34 -19.22 -8.86
CA GLY A 24 28.54 -19.04 -10.09
C GLY A 24 28.37 -17.58 -10.54
N ASP A 25 29.28 -16.69 -10.13
CA ASP A 25 29.22 -15.26 -10.40
C ASP A 25 30.52 -14.82 -11.09
N GLU A 26 30.66 -15.09 -12.39
CA GLU A 26 31.88 -14.79 -13.16
C GLU A 26 32.17 -13.28 -13.17
N ALA A 27 33.05 -12.84 -12.28
CA ALA A 27 33.49 -11.45 -12.24
C ALA A 27 34.25 -11.10 -13.52
N GLN A 28 33.75 -10.10 -14.25
CA GLN A 28 34.48 -9.50 -15.36
C GLN A 28 35.64 -8.67 -14.80
N LEU A 29 36.84 -9.24 -14.87
CA LEU A 29 38.07 -8.58 -14.44
C LEU A 29 38.70 -7.81 -15.62
N PRO A 30 39.17 -6.57 -15.40
CA PRO A 30 39.81 -5.79 -16.46
C PRO A 30 41.12 -6.41 -16.93
N ASP A 31 41.33 -6.42 -18.26
CA ASP A 31 42.57 -6.82 -18.93
C ASP A 31 43.09 -5.65 -19.79
N PRO A 32 44.29 -5.10 -19.53
CA PRO A 32 45.28 -5.49 -18.53
C PRO A 32 44.87 -5.17 -17.08
N LEU A 33 45.42 -5.96 -16.13
CA LEU A 33 45.15 -5.76 -14.70
C LEU A 33 45.61 -4.37 -14.21
N PRO A 34 44.75 -3.62 -13.52
CA PRO A 34 45.07 -2.28 -13.08
C PRO A 34 46.05 -2.31 -11.91
N THR A 35 47.00 -1.38 -11.88
CA THR A 35 47.97 -1.21 -10.78
C THR A 35 47.72 0.05 -9.94
N ARG A 36 46.89 0.99 -10.44
CA ARG A 36 46.46 2.22 -9.77
C ARG A 36 45.18 2.77 -10.41
N GLY A 37 44.50 3.68 -9.73
CA GLY A 37 43.31 4.37 -10.23
C GLY A 37 41.99 3.66 -9.92
N PRO A 38 40.85 4.13 -10.49
CA PRO A 38 39.52 3.67 -10.12
C PRO A 38 39.32 2.16 -10.31
N ALA A 39 39.83 1.59 -11.39
CA ALA A 39 39.76 0.15 -11.67
C ALA A 39 40.54 -0.70 -10.64
N PHE A 40 41.64 -0.17 -10.09
CA PHE A 40 42.38 -0.87 -9.03
C PHE A 40 41.63 -0.83 -7.70
N GLU A 41 40.99 0.30 -7.35
CA GLU A 41 40.15 0.37 -6.16
C GLU A 41 38.91 -0.53 -6.29
N GLN A 42 38.35 -0.68 -7.49
CA GLN A 42 37.26 -1.63 -7.74
C GLN A 42 37.72 -3.08 -7.56
N LEU A 43 38.87 -3.47 -8.11
CA LEU A 43 39.47 -4.80 -7.89
C LEU A 43 39.71 -5.07 -6.40
N LYS A 44 40.20 -4.08 -5.67
CA LYS A 44 40.42 -4.17 -4.23
C LYS A 44 39.10 -4.32 -3.45
N ALA A 45 38.06 -3.59 -3.84
CA ALA A 45 36.73 -3.73 -3.22
C ALA A 45 36.15 -5.14 -3.44
N LEU A 46 36.25 -5.67 -4.66
CA LEU A 46 35.87 -7.05 -4.98
C LEU A 46 36.65 -8.07 -4.15
N TYR A 47 37.98 -7.91 -4.10
CA TYR A 47 38.84 -8.77 -3.28
C TYR A 47 38.44 -8.72 -1.79
N GLN A 48 38.21 -7.54 -1.23
CA GLN A 48 37.85 -7.39 0.18
C GLN A 48 36.46 -7.98 0.49
N GLY A 49 35.50 -7.85 -0.42
CA GLY A 49 34.19 -8.48 -0.31
C GLY A 49 34.30 -10.01 -0.24
N TRP A 50 35.01 -10.61 -1.19
CA TRP A 50 35.26 -12.05 -1.21
C TRP A 50 36.10 -12.54 -0.03
N ALA A 51 37.10 -11.76 0.40
CA ALA A 51 37.90 -12.07 1.58
C ALA A 51 37.05 -12.06 2.86
N ALA A 52 36.03 -11.21 2.94
CA ALA A 52 35.09 -11.22 4.04
C ALA A 52 34.24 -12.51 4.06
N VAL A 53 33.73 -12.94 2.90
CA VAL A 53 32.98 -14.22 2.76
C VAL A 53 33.84 -15.40 3.19
N HIS A 54 35.06 -15.48 2.67
CA HIS A 54 36.01 -16.55 3.01
C HIS A 54 36.39 -16.53 4.50
N TRP A 55 36.51 -15.34 5.11
CA TRP A 55 36.75 -15.23 6.55
C TRP A 55 35.59 -15.82 7.37
N VAL A 56 34.34 -15.51 7.00
CA VAL A 56 33.15 -16.05 7.66
C VAL A 56 33.05 -17.56 7.48
N GLU A 57 33.34 -18.09 6.29
CA GLU A 57 33.37 -19.54 6.05
C GLU A 57 34.38 -20.25 6.96
N GLN A 58 35.54 -19.65 7.21
CA GLN A 58 36.60 -20.26 8.03
C GLN A 58 36.40 -20.11 9.54
N HIS A 59 35.74 -19.05 9.99
CA HIS A 59 35.69 -18.67 11.42
C HIS A 59 34.27 -18.62 12.00
N GLY A 60 33.25 -18.64 11.14
CA GLY A 60 31.85 -18.69 11.53
C GLY A 60 31.39 -20.12 11.81
N GLU A 61 30.45 -20.26 12.72
CA GLU A 61 29.74 -21.51 12.95
C GLU A 61 28.47 -21.51 12.09
N GLN A 62 28.32 -22.51 11.21
CA GLN A 62 27.11 -22.67 10.41
C GLN A 62 25.92 -22.93 11.34
N VAL A 63 24.82 -22.20 11.13
CA VAL A 63 23.61 -22.31 11.94
C VAL A 63 22.53 -23.04 11.17
N ASP A 64 21.98 -24.08 11.78
CA ASP A 64 20.90 -24.87 11.20
C ASP A 64 19.62 -24.02 10.96
N PRO A 65 18.91 -24.21 9.83
CA PRO A 65 17.69 -23.47 9.53
C PRO A 65 16.60 -23.59 10.59
N GLU A 66 16.48 -24.70 11.33
CA GLU A 66 15.49 -24.80 12.41
C GLU A 66 15.80 -23.86 13.57
N THR A 67 17.09 -23.66 13.86
CA THR A 67 17.54 -22.70 14.88
C THR A 67 17.21 -21.28 14.46
N VAL A 68 17.48 -20.92 13.19
CA VAL A 68 17.10 -19.61 12.63
C VAL A 68 15.60 -19.42 12.68
N ALA A 69 14.82 -20.42 12.26
CA ALA A 69 13.37 -20.37 12.31
C ALA A 69 12.85 -20.22 13.75
N SER A 70 13.49 -20.85 14.73
CA SER A 70 13.09 -20.72 16.14
C SER A 70 13.29 -19.30 16.69
N LEU A 71 14.36 -18.61 16.28
CA LEU A 71 14.62 -17.22 16.62
C LEU A 71 13.63 -16.26 15.95
N LEU A 72 13.17 -16.61 14.75
CA LEU A 72 12.24 -15.79 13.96
C LEU A 72 10.75 -16.10 14.24
N LYS A 73 10.42 -17.24 14.86
CA LYS A 73 9.03 -17.70 15.14
C LYS A 73 8.21 -16.70 15.96
N THR A 74 8.85 -15.83 16.72
CA THR A 74 8.21 -14.78 17.54
C THR A 74 8.26 -13.39 16.92
N SER A 75 8.90 -13.22 15.77
CA SER A 75 9.26 -11.91 15.27
C SER A 75 8.42 -11.46 14.08
N ARG A 76 7.47 -10.57 14.35
CA ARG A 76 6.90 -9.73 13.30
C ARG A 76 7.94 -8.69 12.87
N VAL A 77 8.03 -8.40 11.57
CA VAL A 77 8.83 -7.27 11.07
C VAL A 77 8.20 -6.01 11.66
N ARG A 78 8.98 -5.27 12.47
CA ARG A 78 8.57 -3.99 13.06
C ARG A 78 9.54 -2.90 12.62
N ALA A 79 9.06 -1.67 12.55
CA ALA A 79 9.86 -0.50 12.22
C ALA A 79 11.07 -0.42 13.17
N GLY A 80 12.26 -0.41 12.58
CA GLY A 80 13.53 -0.39 13.32
C GLY A 80 13.89 -1.70 14.05
N ASN A 81 13.26 -2.83 13.72
CA ASN A 81 13.59 -4.15 14.26
C ASN A 81 13.45 -5.25 13.19
N SER A 82 14.21 -5.13 12.09
CA SER A 82 14.22 -6.11 11.00
C SER A 82 14.63 -7.53 11.46
N THR A 83 14.32 -8.55 10.64
CA THR A 83 14.77 -9.93 10.88
C THR A 83 16.29 -10.01 11.00
N ASP A 84 17.00 -9.31 10.12
CA ASP A 84 18.46 -9.27 10.12
C ASP A 84 19.00 -8.67 11.41
N LYS A 85 18.36 -7.61 11.93
CA LYS A 85 18.75 -7.01 13.21
C LYS A 85 18.57 -7.96 14.37
N GLN A 86 17.53 -8.79 14.34
CA GLN A 86 17.27 -9.76 15.40
C GLN A 86 18.26 -10.92 15.34
N LEU A 87 18.55 -11.44 14.16
CA LEU A 87 19.61 -12.43 13.96
C LEU A 87 20.97 -11.86 14.38
N TRP A 88 21.23 -10.59 14.07
CA TRP A 88 22.47 -9.93 14.44
C TRP A 88 22.65 -9.75 15.96
N ARG A 89 21.56 -9.66 16.75
CA ARG A 89 21.67 -9.70 18.23
C ARG A 89 22.28 -11.01 18.71
N GLU A 90 21.98 -12.11 18.03
CA GLU A 90 22.59 -13.43 18.25
C GLU A 90 23.88 -13.63 17.44
N ARG A 91 24.38 -12.58 16.79
CA ARG A 91 25.54 -12.55 15.89
C ARG A 91 25.41 -13.47 14.69
N ILE A 92 24.19 -13.76 14.28
CA ILE A 92 23.88 -14.57 13.10
C ILE A 92 23.67 -13.63 11.93
N LEU A 93 24.26 -13.96 10.78
CA LEU A 93 23.97 -13.27 9.52
C LEU A 93 23.87 -14.28 8.38
N TYR A 94 23.03 -13.96 7.41
CA TYR A 94 22.94 -14.71 6.16
C TYR A 94 24.07 -14.29 5.21
N VAL A 95 24.81 -15.25 4.67
CA VAL A 95 25.91 -15.00 3.72
C VAL A 95 25.42 -15.34 2.32
N VAL A 96 25.19 -14.32 1.48
CA VAL A 96 24.52 -14.48 0.17
C VAL A 96 25.21 -15.52 -0.72
N PRO A 97 26.56 -15.49 -0.91
CA PRO A 97 27.21 -16.49 -1.78
C PRO A 97 27.16 -17.92 -1.24
N LEU A 98 27.18 -18.09 0.10
CA LEU A 98 27.13 -19.40 0.75
C LEU A 98 25.70 -19.94 0.86
N ARG A 99 24.70 -19.06 0.73
CA ARG A 99 23.26 -19.34 0.86
C ARG A 99 22.86 -19.91 2.22
N GLU A 100 23.60 -19.56 3.26
CA GLU A 100 23.42 -20.11 4.60
C GLU A 100 23.65 -19.06 5.69
N HIS A 101 23.22 -19.39 6.91
CA HIS A 101 23.38 -18.54 8.09
C HIS A 101 24.62 -18.95 8.88
N TYR A 102 25.41 -17.97 9.29
CA TYR A 102 26.61 -18.18 10.11
C TYR A 102 26.53 -17.35 11.37
N ARG A 103 26.86 -17.97 12.51
CA ARG A 103 27.09 -17.30 13.79
C ARG A 103 28.54 -16.88 13.87
N LEU A 104 28.77 -15.58 14.05
CA LEU A 104 30.11 -15.03 14.13
C LEU A 104 30.67 -15.05 15.55
N PRO A 105 31.99 -15.29 15.72
CA PRO A 105 32.65 -15.28 17.03
C PRO A 105 32.61 -13.88 17.65
N SER A 106 32.74 -13.76 18.97
CA SER A 106 32.56 -12.51 19.73
C SER A 106 33.40 -11.31 19.22
N LYS A 107 34.58 -11.59 18.66
CA LYS A 107 35.49 -10.60 18.07
C LYS A 107 35.54 -10.80 16.56
N VAL A 108 34.93 -9.88 15.82
CA VAL A 108 35.04 -9.80 14.36
C VAL A 108 35.71 -8.49 14.02
N TRP A 109 36.59 -8.51 13.01
CA TRP A 109 37.29 -7.30 12.60
C TRP A 109 36.33 -6.43 11.78
N GLN A 110 36.25 -5.13 12.09
CA GLN A 110 35.29 -4.22 11.45
C GLN A 110 35.39 -4.20 9.91
N TRP A 111 36.60 -4.40 9.35
CA TRP A 111 36.78 -4.43 7.90
C TRP A 111 36.03 -5.59 7.24
N VAL A 112 35.89 -6.75 7.91
CA VAL A 112 35.16 -7.92 7.39
C VAL A 112 33.69 -7.55 7.20
N LEU A 113 33.09 -6.98 8.25
CA LEU A 113 31.69 -6.57 8.25
C LEU A 113 31.43 -5.51 7.18
N ARG A 114 32.25 -4.45 7.16
CA ARG A 114 32.12 -3.36 6.19
C ARG A 114 32.33 -3.83 4.75
N ALA A 115 33.35 -4.63 4.48
CA ALA A 115 33.64 -5.11 3.13
C ALA A 115 32.57 -6.08 2.61
N GLY A 116 32.07 -6.98 3.46
CA GLY A 116 30.99 -7.88 3.08
C GLY A 116 29.66 -7.17 2.83
N VAL A 117 29.34 -6.12 3.59
CA VAL A 117 28.15 -5.28 3.32
C VAL A 117 28.34 -4.45 2.05
N ALA A 118 29.51 -3.83 1.86
CA ALA A 118 29.81 -3.03 0.67
C ALA A 118 29.71 -3.84 -0.63
N ALA A 119 30.08 -5.12 -0.58
CA ALA A 119 29.96 -6.06 -1.69
C ALA A 119 28.57 -6.71 -1.82
N GLY A 120 27.62 -6.39 -0.94
CA GLY A 120 26.26 -6.98 -0.94
C GLY A 120 26.21 -8.45 -0.52
N HIS A 121 27.27 -8.99 0.09
CA HIS A 121 27.31 -10.38 0.54
C HIS A 121 26.71 -10.58 1.93
N PHE A 122 26.71 -9.53 2.78
CA PHE A 122 26.18 -9.55 4.14
C PHE A 122 25.00 -8.57 4.28
N PRO A 123 24.09 -8.81 5.25
CA PRO A 123 22.99 -7.90 5.51
C PRO A 123 23.48 -6.55 6.02
N THR A 124 22.83 -5.48 5.56
CA THR A 124 23.22 -4.08 5.79
C THR A 124 23.25 -3.68 7.26
N VAL A 125 22.44 -4.33 8.11
CA VAL A 125 22.38 -4.07 9.56
C VAL A 125 23.73 -4.25 10.29
N VAL A 126 24.62 -5.05 9.71
CA VAL A 126 25.89 -5.44 10.33
C VAL A 126 26.96 -4.34 10.18
N ALA A 127 26.90 -3.58 9.09
CA ALA A 127 27.78 -2.44 8.81
C ALA A 127 27.04 -1.38 7.96
N PRO A 128 26.09 -0.65 8.57
CA PRO A 128 25.16 0.24 7.87
C PRO A 128 25.82 1.38 7.09
N ASP A 129 26.98 1.84 7.55
CA ASP A 129 27.76 2.93 6.97
C ASP A 129 28.57 2.49 5.74
N ALA A 130 28.65 1.20 5.46
CA ALA A 130 29.42 0.62 4.36
C ALA A 130 28.59 0.30 3.12
N VAL A 131 27.30 0.65 3.10
CA VAL A 131 26.42 0.36 1.97
C VAL A 131 26.84 1.19 0.75
N THR A 132 27.55 0.57 -0.19
CA THR A 132 27.75 1.09 -1.55
C THR A 132 26.51 0.79 -2.36
N LEU A 133 25.62 1.79 -2.48
CA LEU A 133 24.37 1.66 -3.22
C LEU A 133 24.67 1.56 -4.73
N PRO A 134 24.35 0.44 -5.42
CA PRO A 134 24.06 0.55 -6.84
C PRO A 134 22.87 1.50 -6.97
N ALA A 135 22.96 2.46 -7.90
CA ALA A 135 21.83 3.29 -8.31
C ALA A 135 20.65 2.34 -8.47
N ALA A 136 19.53 2.64 -7.79
CA ALA A 136 18.35 1.80 -7.90
C ALA A 136 18.13 1.56 -9.38
N GLU A 137 18.23 0.30 -9.83
CA GLU A 137 17.57 -0.07 -11.08
C GLU A 137 16.17 0.47 -10.89
N SER A 138 15.77 1.31 -11.85
CA SER A 138 14.47 1.93 -11.86
C SER A 138 13.45 0.83 -12.06
N GLN A 139 13.18 0.08 -11.00
CA GLN A 139 11.87 -0.51 -10.82
C GLN A 139 10.92 0.66 -11.04
N PRO A 140 9.91 0.52 -11.92
CA PRO A 140 9.02 1.60 -12.23
C PRO A 140 8.23 1.91 -10.95
N TYR A 141 8.79 2.79 -10.12
CA TYR A 141 8.10 3.47 -9.04
C TYR A 141 7.05 4.31 -9.75
N LEU A 142 5.86 3.74 -9.91
CA LEU A 142 4.82 4.33 -10.72
C LEU A 142 4.29 5.57 -9.99
N ILE A 143 4.62 6.72 -10.57
CA ILE A 143 4.16 8.05 -10.15
C ILE A 143 2.76 8.37 -10.74
N THR A 144 2.23 7.53 -11.65
CA THR A 144 1.00 7.85 -12.40
C THR A 144 -0.09 6.80 -12.21
N MET A 145 -1.25 7.25 -11.74
CA MET A 145 -2.49 6.48 -11.58
C MET A 145 -3.62 7.30 -12.19
N GLY A 146 -4.03 7.01 -13.42
CA GLY A 146 -5.02 7.84 -14.09
C GLY A 146 -6.35 7.96 -13.34
N ASN A 147 -6.94 9.15 -13.39
CA ASN A 147 -8.17 9.54 -12.71
C ASN A 147 -9.35 8.58 -12.97
N LYS A 148 -9.86 7.95 -11.91
CA LYS A 148 -11.03 7.05 -11.99
C LYS A 148 -12.10 7.54 -11.02
N PRO A 149 -13.34 7.80 -11.50
CA PRO A 149 -14.40 8.30 -10.64
C PRO A 149 -14.63 7.47 -9.38
N ALA A 150 -14.54 6.14 -9.47
CA ALA A 150 -14.73 5.25 -8.31
C ALA A 150 -13.73 5.50 -7.17
N VAL A 151 -12.49 5.84 -7.51
CA VAL A 151 -11.42 6.13 -6.55
C VAL A 151 -11.66 7.49 -5.91
N MET A 152 -11.96 8.51 -6.72
CA MET A 152 -12.27 9.86 -6.28
C MET A 152 -13.47 9.91 -5.33
N ILE A 153 -14.55 9.19 -5.66
CA ILE A 153 -15.75 9.10 -4.81
C ILE A 153 -15.41 8.49 -3.44
N ASP A 154 -14.62 7.42 -3.40
CA ASP A 154 -14.23 6.81 -2.13
C ASP A 154 -13.37 7.75 -1.29
N ARG A 155 -12.37 8.42 -1.89
CA ARG A 155 -11.49 9.36 -1.18
C ARG A 155 -12.26 10.57 -0.64
N ALA A 156 -13.13 11.16 -1.46
CA ALA A 156 -13.96 12.31 -1.07
C ALA A 156 -14.97 12.00 0.05
N THR A 157 -15.32 10.72 0.26
CA THR A 157 -16.27 10.30 1.30
C THR A 157 -15.60 9.86 2.60
N ARG A 158 -14.27 9.99 2.71
CA ARG A 158 -13.53 9.65 3.94
C ARG A 158 -13.56 10.75 5.00
N GLY A 159 -13.89 11.97 4.61
CA GLY A 159 -13.95 13.12 5.50
C GLY A 159 -14.09 14.44 4.73
N PRO A 160 -14.16 15.57 5.44
CA PRO A 160 -14.22 16.89 4.83
C PRO A 160 -12.88 17.32 4.21
N ASP A 161 -11.77 16.71 4.61
CA ASP A 161 -10.43 17.05 4.11
C ASP A 161 -10.35 16.91 2.58
N GLY A 162 -9.89 17.97 1.91
CA GLY A 162 -9.77 18.03 0.45
C GLY A 162 -11.00 18.61 -0.27
N TRP A 163 -12.09 18.87 0.44
CA TRP A 163 -13.19 19.67 -0.09
C TRP A 163 -12.91 21.17 0.06
N ASP A 164 -13.31 21.94 -0.95
CA ASP A 164 -13.35 23.40 -0.87
C ASP A 164 -14.69 23.84 -0.24
N ASP A 165 -14.61 24.48 0.94
CA ASP A 165 -15.77 24.93 1.71
C ASP A 165 -16.64 25.99 0.99
N MET A 166 -16.07 26.73 0.04
CA MET A 166 -16.76 27.81 -0.67
C MET A 166 -17.48 27.31 -1.91
N THR A 167 -16.81 26.46 -2.68
CA THR A 167 -17.34 25.90 -3.93
C THR A 167 -18.09 24.60 -3.73
N LEU A 168 -17.89 23.91 -2.58
CA LEU A 168 -18.38 22.56 -2.29
C LEU A 168 -17.92 21.54 -3.33
N GLN A 169 -16.68 21.71 -3.78
CA GLN A 169 -16.04 20.85 -4.76
C GLN A 169 -14.87 20.12 -4.14
N TYR A 170 -14.76 18.83 -4.44
CA TYR A 170 -13.59 18.04 -4.14
C TYR A 170 -12.71 17.98 -5.38
N HIS A 171 -11.46 18.35 -5.19
CA HIS A 171 -10.40 18.25 -6.19
C HIS A 171 -9.33 17.31 -5.66
N GLU A 172 -8.95 16.33 -6.45
CA GLU A 172 -7.90 15.42 -6.03
C GLU A 172 -6.53 16.09 -6.22
N ALA A 173 -5.74 16.18 -5.13
CA ALA A 173 -4.44 16.85 -5.13
C ALA A 173 -3.42 16.25 -6.12
N PHE A 174 -3.67 15.03 -6.59
CA PHE A 174 -2.72 14.28 -7.41
C PHE A 174 -2.96 14.41 -8.92
N GLU A 175 -4.14 14.86 -9.41
CA GLU A 175 -4.46 14.90 -10.84
C GLU A 175 -5.53 15.95 -11.24
N ASN A 176 -5.46 16.46 -12.47
CA ASN A 176 -6.39 17.45 -13.02
C ASN A 176 -7.53 16.80 -13.84
N GLY A 177 -8.76 17.29 -13.70
CA GLY A 177 -9.82 17.14 -14.72
C GLY A 177 -11.15 16.49 -14.29
N LEU A 178 -11.20 15.69 -13.21
CA LEU A 178 -12.47 15.28 -12.60
C LEU A 178 -12.75 16.17 -11.39
N VAL A 179 -14.00 16.58 -11.26
CA VAL A 179 -14.49 17.37 -10.12
C VAL A 179 -15.70 16.66 -9.53
N LEU A 180 -15.71 16.50 -8.21
CA LEU A 180 -16.87 15.98 -7.48
C LEU A 180 -17.53 17.14 -6.74
N ASN A 181 -18.83 17.31 -6.95
CA ASN A 181 -19.62 18.38 -6.36
C ASN A 181 -20.53 17.80 -5.28
N TYR A 182 -20.65 18.52 -4.18
CA TYR A 182 -21.60 18.23 -3.12
C TYR A 182 -22.83 19.13 -3.29
N PHE A 183 -23.91 18.57 -3.85
CA PHE A 183 -25.05 19.33 -4.34
C PHE A 183 -26.39 18.66 -4.02
N GLU A 184 -27.37 19.49 -3.65
CA GLU A 184 -28.78 19.12 -3.49
C GLU A 184 -29.66 20.28 -3.97
N GLU A 185 -30.61 20.00 -4.86
CA GLU A 185 -31.39 20.98 -5.63
C GLU A 185 -32.14 22.01 -4.76
N ASN A 186 -32.58 21.61 -3.56
CA ASN A 186 -33.38 22.44 -2.67
C ASN A 186 -32.66 22.84 -1.37
N ALA A 187 -31.33 22.67 -1.31
CA ALA A 187 -30.54 23.02 -0.12
C ALA A 187 -29.68 24.27 -0.36
N GLY A 188 -29.67 25.19 0.60
CA GLY A 188 -28.77 26.35 0.57
C GLY A 188 -27.31 25.94 0.76
N LYS A 189 -26.38 26.69 0.15
CA LYS A 189 -24.93 26.41 0.22
C LYS A 189 -24.40 26.29 1.66
N ASP A 190 -24.86 27.15 2.57
CA ASP A 190 -24.41 27.10 3.97
C ASP A 190 -24.89 25.83 4.70
N ALA A 191 -26.11 25.37 4.41
CA ALA A 191 -26.63 24.12 4.96
C ALA A 191 -25.84 22.93 4.40
N LEU A 192 -25.54 22.93 3.10
CA LEU A 192 -24.70 21.90 2.47
C LEU A 192 -23.29 21.90 3.04
N ARG A 193 -22.68 23.07 3.28
CA ARG A 193 -21.37 23.18 3.95
C ARG A 193 -21.40 22.56 5.34
N GLN A 194 -22.42 22.89 6.15
CA GLN A 194 -22.57 22.31 7.49
C GLN A 194 -22.71 20.79 7.44
N GLN A 195 -23.46 20.25 6.47
CA GLN A 195 -23.58 18.81 6.27
C GLN A 195 -22.27 18.19 5.77
N LEU A 196 -21.53 18.86 4.88
CA LEU A 196 -20.25 18.37 4.39
C LEU A 196 -19.24 18.20 5.53
N MET A 197 -19.23 19.15 6.47
CA MET A 197 -18.38 19.07 7.67
C MET A 197 -18.74 17.94 8.64
N THR A 198 -19.89 17.27 8.46
CA THR A 198 -20.23 16.05 9.21
C THR A 198 -19.82 14.76 8.48
N LEU A 199 -19.16 14.85 7.32
CA LEU A 199 -18.60 13.68 6.66
C LEU A 199 -17.64 12.94 7.59
N ASP A 200 -17.91 11.66 7.74
CA ASP A 200 -17.16 10.73 8.58
C ASP A 200 -16.64 9.58 7.71
N PRO A 201 -15.47 8.99 8.01
CA PRO A 201 -14.89 7.88 7.26
C PRO A 201 -15.83 6.69 6.99
N ARG A 202 -16.90 6.55 7.78
CA ARG A 202 -17.94 5.53 7.59
C ARG A 202 -18.77 5.73 6.33
N THR A 203 -18.84 6.95 5.79
CA THR A 203 -19.54 7.21 4.53
C THR A 203 -18.85 6.48 3.37
N SER A 204 -17.51 6.45 3.37
CA SER A 204 -16.72 5.63 2.46
C SER A 204 -16.92 4.12 2.68
N ASP A 205 -17.13 3.65 3.91
CA ASP A 205 -17.49 2.24 4.15
C ASP A 205 -18.85 1.88 3.51
N VAL A 206 -19.83 2.80 3.50
CA VAL A 206 -21.10 2.61 2.78
C VAL A 206 -20.85 2.51 1.28
N TRP A 207 -20.04 3.39 0.72
CA TRP A 207 -19.66 3.35 -0.69
C TRP A 207 -19.03 2.00 -1.10
N ARG A 208 -18.09 1.50 -0.29
CA ARG A 208 -17.43 0.21 -0.50
C ARG A 208 -18.42 -0.96 -0.43
N LEU A 209 -19.38 -0.91 0.50
CA LEU A 209 -20.42 -1.94 0.60
C LEU A 209 -21.31 -1.97 -0.64
N LEU A 210 -21.72 -0.80 -1.12
CA LEU A 210 -22.54 -0.70 -2.32
C LEU A 210 -21.76 -1.19 -3.55
N THR A 211 -20.47 -0.86 -3.65
CA THR A 211 -19.58 -1.39 -4.69
C THR A 211 -19.46 -2.91 -4.59
N ALA A 212 -19.24 -3.46 -3.39
CA ALA A 212 -19.18 -4.91 -3.19
C ALA A 212 -20.48 -5.60 -3.62
N LYS A 213 -21.64 -5.08 -3.18
CA LYS A 213 -22.95 -5.60 -3.58
C LYS A 213 -23.16 -5.53 -5.09
N ALA A 214 -22.74 -4.44 -5.74
CA ALA A 214 -22.80 -4.31 -7.20
C ALA A 214 -21.99 -5.39 -7.91
N LEU A 215 -20.79 -5.69 -7.40
CA LEU A 215 -19.88 -6.71 -7.93
C LEU A 215 -20.35 -8.15 -7.66
N GLU A 216 -21.13 -8.38 -6.59
CA GLU A 216 -21.71 -9.69 -6.25
C GLU A 216 -22.86 -10.10 -7.17
N HIS A 217 -23.48 -9.15 -7.89
CA HIS A 217 -24.62 -9.46 -8.77
C HIS A 217 -24.18 -10.32 -9.98
N GLU A 218 -24.96 -11.37 -10.26
CA GLU A 218 -24.65 -12.35 -11.31
C GLU A 218 -24.76 -11.80 -12.74
N GLN A 219 -25.52 -10.72 -12.94
CA GLN A 219 -25.72 -10.06 -14.23
C GLN A 219 -24.76 -8.87 -14.36
N ASP A 220 -24.03 -8.77 -15.48
CA ASP A 220 -23.10 -7.66 -15.78
C ASP A 220 -23.83 -6.32 -16.09
N ASP A 221 -25.08 -6.21 -15.67
CA ASP A 221 -25.96 -5.12 -16.06
C ASP A 221 -25.71 -3.87 -15.21
N LEU A 222 -25.49 -2.75 -15.91
CA LEU A 222 -24.97 -1.49 -15.39
C LEU A 222 -25.86 -0.83 -14.33
N PHE A 223 -27.12 -1.24 -14.26
CA PHE A 223 -28.16 -0.56 -13.51
C PHE A 223 -28.89 -1.48 -12.53
N THR A 224 -28.22 -2.55 -12.09
CA THR A 224 -28.82 -3.51 -11.15
C THR A 224 -29.19 -2.80 -9.85
N PRO A 225 -30.48 -2.75 -9.47
CA PRO A 225 -30.90 -2.04 -8.27
C PRO A 225 -30.45 -2.77 -7.00
N ILE A 226 -29.71 -2.07 -6.15
CA ILE A 226 -29.28 -2.55 -4.84
C ILE A 226 -30.27 -2.03 -3.80
N THR A 227 -30.92 -2.95 -3.10
CA THR A 227 -31.75 -2.59 -1.95
C THR A 227 -30.96 -2.78 -0.66
N ILE A 228 -30.87 -1.71 0.14
CA ILE A 228 -30.21 -1.74 1.45
C ILE A 228 -31.11 -1.18 2.54
N LYS A 229 -31.07 -1.82 3.72
CA LYS A 229 -31.76 -1.34 4.92
C LYS A 229 -30.74 -0.72 5.89
N PRO A 230 -31.03 0.40 6.58
CA PRO A 230 -30.08 1.00 7.52
C PRO A 230 -29.60 0.03 8.62
N GLY A 231 -30.45 -0.90 9.06
CA GLY A 231 -30.06 -1.93 10.03
C GLY A 231 -29.17 -3.03 9.47
N GLU A 232 -29.27 -3.33 8.17
CA GLU A 232 -28.34 -4.23 7.47
C GLU A 232 -26.99 -3.53 7.28
N LEU A 233 -27.03 -2.26 6.87
CA LEU A 233 -25.86 -1.41 6.74
C LEU A 233 -25.09 -1.34 8.06
N ALA A 234 -25.74 -1.04 9.18
CA ALA A 234 -25.09 -0.99 10.48
C ALA A 234 -24.36 -2.28 10.87
N LYS A 235 -24.97 -3.44 10.57
CA LYS A 235 -24.33 -4.75 10.80
C LYS A 235 -23.13 -4.96 9.88
N ALA A 236 -23.28 -4.66 8.59
CA ALA A 236 -22.22 -4.77 7.60
C ALA A 236 -21.04 -3.85 7.90
N LEU A 237 -21.27 -2.66 8.45
CA LEU A 237 -20.22 -1.72 8.87
C LEU A 237 -19.46 -2.17 10.13
N GLY A 238 -19.84 -3.30 10.75
CA GLY A 238 -19.23 -3.80 11.97
C GLY A 238 -19.58 -2.98 13.22
N LEU A 239 -20.75 -2.31 13.24
CA LEU A 239 -21.23 -1.59 14.43
C LEU A 239 -21.72 -2.57 15.49
N LYS A 240 -21.39 -2.29 16.75
CA LYS A 240 -21.70 -3.19 17.86
C LYS A 240 -23.22 -3.24 18.10
N PRO A 241 -23.84 -4.44 18.12
CA PRO A 241 -25.26 -4.54 18.42
C PRO A 241 -25.57 -4.04 19.85
N HIS A 242 -26.79 -3.57 20.04
CA HIS A 242 -27.34 -3.30 21.36
C HIS A 242 -27.45 -4.62 22.17
N PRO A 243 -27.41 -4.62 23.52
CA PRO A 243 -27.49 -5.84 24.32
C PRO A 243 -28.71 -6.75 24.03
N ASN A 244 -29.81 -6.19 23.53
CA ASN A 244 -31.00 -6.94 23.11
C ASN A 244 -30.91 -7.50 21.67
N GLY A 245 -29.76 -7.39 21.00
CA GLY A 245 -29.53 -7.83 19.62
C GLY A 245 -29.99 -6.84 18.53
N SER A 246 -30.63 -5.72 18.87
CA SER A 246 -31.05 -4.71 17.90
C SER A 246 -29.91 -3.75 17.53
N VAL A 247 -30.08 -2.98 16.45
CA VAL A 247 -29.18 -1.86 16.12
C VAL A 247 -29.54 -0.66 16.99
N ARG A 248 -28.54 0.10 17.46
CA ARG A 248 -28.79 1.31 18.27
C ARG A 248 -29.44 2.39 17.39
N PRO A 249 -30.37 3.19 17.92
CA PRO A 249 -30.99 4.29 17.17
C PRO A 249 -29.98 5.23 16.51
N LYS A 250 -28.95 5.67 17.25
CA LYS A 250 -27.87 6.53 16.75
C LYS A 250 -27.11 5.93 15.56
N ASP A 251 -26.88 4.62 15.57
CA ASP A 251 -26.19 3.92 14.47
C ASP A 251 -27.06 3.88 13.21
N LEU A 252 -28.38 3.77 13.36
CA LEU A 252 -29.33 3.83 12.24
C LEU A 252 -29.36 5.23 11.62
N LEU A 253 -29.31 6.28 12.45
CA LEU A 253 -29.22 7.66 11.97
C LEU A 253 -27.93 7.87 11.18
N ARG A 254 -26.77 7.53 11.76
CA ARG A 254 -25.47 7.62 11.07
C ARG A 254 -25.44 6.90 9.73
N CYS A 255 -25.96 5.66 9.67
CA CYS A 255 -26.06 4.90 8.43
C CYS A 255 -26.94 5.59 7.38
N THR A 256 -27.99 6.26 7.83
CA THR A 256 -28.90 7.01 6.95
C THR A 256 -28.25 8.30 6.47
N ASP A 257 -27.54 9.01 7.35
CA ASP A 257 -26.81 10.24 7.01
C ASP A 257 -25.73 9.95 5.96
N SER A 258 -24.97 8.86 6.10
CA SER A 258 -24.02 8.42 5.08
C SER A 258 -24.66 8.15 3.72
N LEU A 259 -25.87 7.57 3.66
CA LEU A 259 -26.60 7.38 2.40
C LEU A 259 -27.03 8.72 1.79
N PHE A 260 -27.47 9.67 2.60
CA PHE A 260 -27.79 11.02 2.16
C PHE A 260 -26.55 11.77 1.67
N HIS A 261 -25.38 11.60 2.31
CA HIS A 261 -24.12 12.17 1.81
C HIS A 261 -23.80 11.65 0.41
N LEU A 262 -23.91 10.34 0.17
CA LEU A 262 -23.62 9.75 -1.13
C LEU A 262 -24.60 10.20 -2.23
N GLU A 263 -25.88 10.39 -1.89
CA GLU A 263 -26.89 10.92 -2.83
C GLU A 263 -26.58 12.35 -3.31
N ARG A 264 -25.88 13.14 -2.49
CA ARG A 264 -25.49 14.52 -2.80
C ARG A 264 -24.25 14.62 -3.68
N LEU A 265 -23.62 13.50 -4.04
CA LEU A 265 -22.41 13.51 -4.84
C LEU A 265 -22.72 13.51 -6.34
N TRP A 266 -22.16 14.49 -7.04
CA TRP A 266 -22.28 14.66 -8.48
C TRP A 266 -20.91 14.79 -9.12
N LEU A 267 -20.65 13.97 -10.12
CA LEU A 267 -19.39 13.99 -10.87
C LEU A 267 -19.51 14.90 -12.09
N THR A 268 -18.60 15.85 -12.24
CA THR A 268 -18.42 16.62 -13.47
C THR A 268 -17.27 16.00 -14.27
N LEU A 269 -17.55 15.63 -15.53
CA LEU A 269 -16.57 15.05 -16.44
C LEU A 269 -15.73 16.15 -17.14
N PRO A 270 -14.46 15.86 -17.50
CA PRO A 270 -13.54 16.84 -18.09
C PRO A 270 -13.96 17.38 -19.46
N ASP A 271 -14.83 16.67 -20.18
CA ASP A 271 -15.35 17.09 -21.49
C ASP A 271 -16.49 18.14 -21.39
N ALA A 272 -16.73 18.68 -20.19
CA ALA A 272 -17.72 19.72 -19.97
C ALA A 272 -17.29 21.05 -20.60
N GLY A 273 -18.13 21.58 -21.50
CA GLY A 273 -17.95 22.93 -22.02
C GLY A 273 -18.10 23.98 -20.91
N PRO A 274 -17.47 25.16 -21.04
CA PRO A 274 -17.51 26.22 -20.02
C PRO A 274 -18.91 26.77 -19.70
N ASP A 275 -19.92 26.49 -20.54
CA ASP A 275 -21.33 26.90 -20.35
C ASP A 275 -22.28 25.73 -20.04
N ASP A 276 -21.76 24.51 -19.79
CA ASP A 276 -22.58 23.30 -19.61
C ASP A 276 -22.79 22.96 -18.12
N ASP A 277 -23.51 23.84 -17.43
CA ASP A 277 -23.72 23.77 -15.97
C ASP A 277 -24.59 22.59 -15.50
N GLU A 278 -25.42 22.02 -16.39
CA GLU A 278 -26.36 20.93 -16.06
C GLU A 278 -26.13 19.64 -16.88
N GLY A 279 -25.61 19.71 -18.11
CA GLY A 279 -25.53 18.54 -19.01
C GLY A 279 -24.40 17.56 -18.70
N THR A 280 -23.38 17.99 -17.96
CA THR A 280 -22.16 17.22 -17.71
C THR A 280 -22.05 16.62 -16.31
N ARG A 281 -22.99 16.96 -15.43
CA ARG A 281 -23.03 16.43 -14.05
C ARG A 281 -23.76 15.09 -14.02
N GLN A 282 -23.03 14.04 -13.70
CA GLN A 282 -23.59 12.70 -13.53
C GLN A 282 -23.72 12.38 -12.04
N ARG A 283 -24.91 11.92 -11.61
CA ARG A 283 -25.13 11.47 -10.22
C ARG A 283 -24.27 10.25 -9.90
N VAL A 284 -23.53 10.28 -8.80
CA VAL A 284 -22.72 9.14 -8.30
C VAL A 284 -23.58 7.91 -8.00
N LEU A 285 -24.80 8.13 -7.52
CA LEU A 285 -25.82 7.10 -7.42
C LEU A 285 -27.20 7.69 -7.68
N ALA A 286 -28.10 6.87 -8.21
CA ALA A 286 -29.49 7.20 -8.38
C ALA A 286 -30.32 6.49 -7.31
N VAL A 287 -31.13 7.24 -6.55
CA VAL A 287 -32.08 6.70 -5.59
C VAL A 287 -33.39 6.41 -6.32
N MET A 288 -33.69 5.14 -6.55
CA MET A 288 -34.87 4.69 -7.29
C MET A 288 -36.13 4.69 -6.42
N ALA A 289 -35.98 4.27 -5.16
CA ALA A 289 -37.08 4.22 -4.21
C ALA A 289 -36.58 4.31 -2.76
N ARG A 290 -37.38 4.93 -1.90
CA ARG A 290 -37.21 4.90 -0.44
C ARG A 290 -38.38 4.15 0.19
N GLY A 291 -38.09 3.29 1.14
CA GLY A 291 -39.10 2.61 1.94
C GLY A 291 -39.87 3.58 2.84
N ARG A 292 -40.91 3.07 3.51
CA ARG A 292 -41.72 3.88 4.45
C ARG A 292 -40.83 4.58 5.47
N SER A 293 -41.10 5.86 5.73
CA SER A 293 -40.42 6.63 6.76
C SER A 293 -40.88 6.20 8.15
N ARG A 294 -39.93 6.12 9.09
CA ARG A 294 -40.19 5.86 10.51
C ARG A 294 -39.43 6.87 11.37
N LYS A 295 -39.97 7.17 12.55
CA LYS A 295 -39.30 8.04 13.52
C LYS A 295 -38.30 7.26 14.37
N VAL A 296 -37.07 7.75 14.45
CA VAL A 296 -35.98 7.23 15.30
C VAL A 296 -35.32 8.44 15.97
N GLU A 297 -35.31 8.49 17.30
CA GLU A 297 -34.82 9.65 18.09
C GLU A 297 -35.34 11.02 17.56
N GLY A 298 -36.61 11.06 17.15
CA GLY A 298 -37.26 12.28 16.64
C GLY A 298 -37.00 12.57 15.15
N GLN A 299 -36.04 11.90 14.51
CA GLN A 299 -35.73 12.06 13.09
C GLN A 299 -36.49 11.05 12.22
N SER A 300 -36.93 11.49 11.04
CA SER A 300 -37.65 10.66 10.07
C SER A 300 -36.65 9.99 9.13
N ILE A 301 -36.49 8.67 9.23
CA ILE A 301 -35.57 7.91 8.38
C ILE A 301 -36.31 6.89 7.50
N PRO A 302 -35.90 6.69 6.23
CA PRO A 302 -36.45 5.62 5.39
C PRO A 302 -36.11 4.24 5.94
N SER A 303 -37.04 3.29 5.81
CA SER A 303 -36.82 1.89 6.21
C SER A 303 -35.92 1.10 5.25
N SER A 304 -35.80 1.53 4.00
CA SER A 304 -34.93 0.95 2.98
C SER A 304 -34.61 1.97 1.89
N TRP A 305 -33.54 1.72 1.16
CA TRP A 305 -33.09 2.48 0.00
C TRP A 305 -32.89 1.51 -1.15
N THR A 306 -33.51 1.79 -2.30
CA THR A 306 -33.22 1.10 -3.56
C THR A 306 -32.43 2.06 -4.42
N ILE A 307 -31.19 1.72 -4.72
CA ILE A 307 -30.25 2.60 -5.40
C ILE A 307 -29.62 1.89 -6.60
N VAL A 308 -29.14 2.68 -7.55
CA VAL A 308 -28.37 2.23 -8.70
C VAL A 308 -27.07 3.02 -8.75
N LEU A 309 -25.94 2.34 -8.86
CA LEU A 309 -24.64 2.97 -9.04
C LEU A 309 -24.45 3.31 -10.52
N GLY A 310 -23.73 4.39 -10.82
CA GLY A 310 -23.35 4.63 -12.21
C GLY A 310 -22.19 3.75 -12.68
N THR A 311 -21.73 4.02 -13.89
CA THR A 311 -20.82 3.12 -14.64
C THR A 311 -19.46 2.90 -13.98
N TRP A 312 -19.05 3.79 -13.07
CA TRP A 312 -17.82 3.68 -12.27
C TRP A 312 -17.77 2.44 -11.36
N ALA A 313 -18.90 1.82 -11.03
CA ALA A 313 -18.90 0.55 -10.29
C ALA A 313 -18.21 -0.60 -11.05
N LYS A 314 -18.08 -0.50 -12.39
CA LYS A 314 -17.36 -1.49 -13.23
C LYS A 314 -15.84 -1.43 -13.15
N TYR A 315 -15.30 -0.52 -12.34
CA TYR A 315 -13.85 -0.33 -12.26
C TYR A 315 -13.11 -1.58 -11.75
N PHE A 316 -13.76 -2.38 -10.90
CA PHE A 316 -13.21 -3.61 -10.34
C PHE A 316 -13.82 -4.87 -10.94
N PRO A 317 -13.03 -5.96 -11.07
CA PRO A 317 -13.59 -7.28 -11.36
C PRO A 317 -14.36 -7.82 -10.15
N ARG A 318 -15.27 -8.77 -10.40
CA ARG A 318 -16.05 -9.44 -9.34
C ARG A 318 -15.18 -10.10 -8.26
N SER A 319 -13.95 -10.49 -8.60
CA SER A 319 -12.97 -11.04 -7.64
C SER A 319 -12.63 -10.09 -6.49
N PHE A 320 -12.93 -8.79 -6.58
CA PHE A 320 -12.71 -7.81 -5.51
C PHE A 320 -13.88 -7.73 -4.53
N ALA A 321 -15.06 -8.27 -4.86
CA ALA A 321 -16.21 -8.24 -3.95
C ALA A 321 -15.88 -8.82 -2.55
N PRO A 322 -15.24 -10.00 -2.42
CA PRO A 322 -14.86 -10.54 -1.12
C PRO A 322 -13.91 -9.63 -0.33
N ILE A 323 -12.99 -8.93 -1.02
CA ILE A 323 -12.03 -8.02 -0.39
C ILE A 323 -12.75 -6.79 0.16
N PHE A 324 -13.54 -6.09 -0.67
CA PHE A 324 -14.30 -4.93 -0.21
C PHE A 324 -15.27 -5.29 0.90
N ARG A 325 -15.91 -6.46 0.81
CA ARG A 325 -16.76 -6.97 1.87
C ARG A 325 -16.00 -7.23 3.16
N GLY A 326 -14.88 -7.96 3.08
CA GLY A 326 -14.01 -8.24 4.22
C GLY A 326 -13.49 -6.98 4.90
N LEU A 327 -13.12 -5.96 4.12
CA LEU A 327 -12.72 -4.65 4.64
C LEU A 327 -13.89 -3.98 5.38
N VAL A 328 -15.04 -3.83 4.73
CA VAL A 328 -16.20 -3.14 5.32
C VAL A 328 -16.68 -3.82 6.60
N GLU A 329 -16.66 -5.15 6.64
CA GLU A 329 -17.11 -5.96 7.78
C GLU A 329 -16.14 -5.93 8.98
N LEU A 330 -14.94 -5.34 8.84
CA LEU A 330 -14.06 -5.13 9.98
C LEU A 330 -14.75 -4.27 11.06
N PRO A 331 -14.62 -4.63 12.36
CA PRO A 331 -15.27 -3.91 13.45
C PRO A 331 -14.97 -2.41 13.45
N ALA A 332 -16.01 -1.58 13.60
CA ALA A 332 -15.90 -0.12 13.50
C ALA A 332 -15.22 0.55 14.71
N ASN A 333 -15.05 -0.14 15.83
CA ASN A 333 -14.62 0.49 17.08
C ASN A 333 -13.09 0.57 17.26
N SER A 334 -12.31 0.09 16.28
CA SER A 334 -10.85 0.06 16.34
C SER A 334 -10.25 1.01 15.29
N ALA A 335 -9.36 1.89 15.74
CA ALA A 335 -8.60 2.76 14.83
C ALA A 335 -7.75 1.94 13.85
N THR A 336 -7.16 0.83 14.28
CA THR A 336 -6.44 -0.10 13.39
C THR A 336 -7.33 -0.66 12.30
N ASN A 337 -8.59 -0.97 12.61
CA ASN A 337 -9.53 -1.46 11.60
C ASN A 337 -9.91 -0.35 10.61
N LEU A 338 -10.07 0.89 11.09
CA LEU A 338 -10.28 2.03 10.19
C LEU A 338 -9.11 2.19 9.21
N TRP A 339 -7.87 2.13 9.73
CA TRP A 339 -6.67 2.20 8.93
C TRP A 339 -6.59 1.03 7.93
N ALA A 340 -6.89 -0.20 8.37
CA ALA A 340 -6.96 -1.35 7.48
C ALA A 340 -8.00 -1.16 6.36
N LYS A 341 -9.19 -0.62 6.66
CA LYS A 341 -10.20 -0.31 5.64
C LYS A 341 -9.68 0.67 4.59
N GLN A 342 -9.09 1.78 5.01
CA GLN A 342 -8.58 2.81 4.09
C GLN A 342 -7.34 2.34 3.32
N ILE A 343 -6.33 1.80 4.02
CA ILE A 343 -5.11 1.26 3.41
C ILE A 343 -5.45 0.11 2.46
N GLY A 344 -6.30 -0.84 2.88
CA GLY A 344 -6.68 -1.98 2.05
C GLY A 344 -7.43 -1.58 0.79
N THR A 345 -8.27 -0.55 0.88
CA THR A 345 -8.96 0.01 -0.28
C THR A 345 -7.95 0.67 -1.25
N GLU A 346 -7.02 1.47 -0.73
CA GLU A 346 -5.97 2.10 -1.56
C GLU A 346 -5.02 1.08 -2.21
N LEU A 347 -4.63 0.04 -1.49
CA LEU A 347 -3.85 -1.06 -2.04
C LEU A 347 -4.63 -1.78 -3.15
N SER A 348 -5.94 -1.99 -2.97
CA SER A 348 -6.80 -2.56 -4.02
C SER A 348 -6.81 -1.69 -5.28
N TYR A 349 -6.87 -0.37 -5.12
CA TYR A 349 -6.85 0.60 -6.24
C TYR A 349 -5.51 0.57 -6.96
N TRP A 350 -4.44 0.63 -6.18
CA TRP A 350 -3.08 0.58 -6.69
C TRP A 350 -2.76 -0.72 -7.43
N LEU A 351 -3.21 -1.87 -6.93
CA LEU A 351 -3.06 -3.14 -7.62
C LEU A 351 -3.82 -3.18 -8.95
N ARG A 352 -5.01 -2.55 -9.00
CA ARG A 352 -5.78 -2.42 -10.24
C ARG A 352 -5.11 -1.51 -11.27
N GLU A 353 -4.46 -0.44 -10.83
CA GLU A 353 -3.77 0.52 -11.72
C GLU A 353 -2.43 -0.03 -12.21
N THR A 354 -1.78 -0.88 -11.40
CA THR A 354 -0.54 -1.58 -11.75
C THR A 354 -0.78 -2.95 -12.40
N ALA A 355 -2.00 -3.18 -12.94
CA ALA A 355 -2.39 -4.41 -13.61
C ALA A 355 -1.45 -4.85 -14.75
N GLY A 356 -0.76 -3.91 -15.40
CA GLY A 356 0.19 -4.17 -16.47
C GLY A 356 1.52 -4.78 -15.98
N ASP A 357 1.86 -4.59 -14.71
CA ASP A 357 3.02 -5.21 -14.08
C ASP A 357 2.71 -6.68 -13.77
N ARG A 358 3.61 -7.56 -14.19
CA ARG A 358 3.49 -9.02 -13.99
C ARG A 358 4.27 -9.54 -12.80
N ALA A 359 5.09 -8.71 -12.15
CA ALA A 359 5.78 -9.14 -10.94
C ALA A 359 4.75 -9.55 -9.88
N THR A 360 5.10 -10.45 -8.97
CA THR A 360 4.25 -10.78 -7.81
C THR A 360 4.54 -9.88 -6.62
N VAL A 361 5.73 -9.29 -6.61
CA VAL A 361 6.17 -8.34 -5.60
C VAL A 361 5.93 -6.92 -6.09
N ARG A 362 5.36 -6.09 -5.22
CA ARG A 362 5.09 -4.67 -5.50
C ARG A 362 5.63 -3.78 -4.38
N TYR A 363 6.02 -2.57 -4.73
CA TYR A 363 6.60 -1.60 -3.80
C TYR A 363 5.78 -0.31 -3.74
N ILE A 364 5.45 0.15 -2.54
CA ILE A 364 4.72 1.40 -2.33
C ILE A 364 5.36 2.24 -1.21
N PRO A 365 5.59 3.55 -1.41
CA PRO A 365 6.06 4.43 -0.35
C PRO A 365 5.02 4.53 0.78
N VAL A 366 5.48 4.45 2.04
CA VAL A 366 4.63 4.61 3.24
C VAL A 366 3.91 5.95 3.21
N GLN A 367 4.64 7.05 2.96
CA GLN A 367 4.05 8.38 2.89
C GLN A 367 2.93 8.48 1.86
N LEU A 368 3.16 7.95 0.65
CA LEU A 368 2.19 7.99 -0.43
C LEU A 368 0.94 7.18 -0.09
N LEU A 369 1.11 5.99 0.48
CA LEU A 369 0.00 5.14 0.91
C LEU A 369 -0.85 5.83 1.99
N LEU A 370 -0.21 6.44 3.00
CA LEU A 370 -0.91 7.17 4.07
C LEU A 370 -1.61 8.44 3.56
N GLN A 371 -1.00 9.17 2.62
CA GLN A 371 -1.63 10.32 1.97
C GLN A 371 -2.88 9.90 1.20
N ARG A 372 -2.75 8.90 0.32
CA ARG A 372 -3.88 8.40 -0.47
C ARG A 372 -4.96 7.78 0.39
N ALA A 373 -4.60 7.15 1.50
CA ALA A 373 -5.53 6.58 2.48
C ALA A 373 -6.27 7.66 3.31
N SER A 374 -5.95 8.95 3.14
CA SER A 374 -6.46 10.06 3.97
C SER A 374 -6.12 9.88 5.46
N LEU A 375 -4.95 9.32 5.75
CA LEU A 375 -4.45 9.04 7.10
C LEU A 375 -3.29 9.94 7.53
N MET A 376 -2.72 10.71 6.60
CA MET A 376 -1.53 11.52 6.86
C MET A 376 -1.75 12.55 7.97
N GLN A 377 -2.92 13.20 8.03
CA GLN A 377 -3.20 14.17 9.08
C GLN A 377 -3.23 13.51 10.46
N GLU A 378 -3.91 12.37 10.61
CA GLU A 378 -3.92 11.63 11.88
C GLU A 378 -2.50 11.18 12.30
N VAL A 379 -1.66 10.80 11.34
CA VAL A 379 -0.25 10.44 11.56
C VAL A 379 0.56 11.64 12.07
N LEU A 380 0.36 12.82 11.48
CA LEU A 380 1.02 14.06 11.91
C LEU A 380 0.54 14.50 13.30
N ASP A 381 -0.76 14.42 13.57
CA ASP A 381 -1.34 14.70 14.88
C ASP A 381 -0.73 13.76 15.94
N LEU A 382 -0.63 12.45 15.66
CA LEU A 382 0.01 11.49 16.55
C LEU A 382 1.48 11.86 16.83
N ARG A 383 2.21 12.37 15.85
CA ARG A 383 3.58 12.86 16.04
C ARG A 383 3.62 14.09 16.94
N GLU A 384 2.79 15.09 16.68
CA GLU A 384 2.71 16.32 17.48
C GLU A 384 2.42 16.02 18.96
N HIS A 385 1.53 15.05 19.22
CA HIS A 385 1.20 14.57 20.55
C HIS A 385 2.21 13.54 21.12
N LYS A 386 3.40 13.40 20.52
CA LYS A 386 4.48 12.46 20.94
C LYS A 386 4.08 10.98 20.99
N ASN A 387 3.06 10.60 20.23
CA ASN A 387 2.51 9.24 20.11
C ASN A 387 2.86 8.57 18.78
N GLN A 388 3.96 8.97 18.12
CA GLN A 388 4.38 8.45 16.82
C GLN A 388 4.53 6.92 16.76
N ASN A 389 4.94 6.28 17.86
CA ASN A 389 5.03 4.81 17.93
C ASN A 389 3.68 4.13 17.66
N ARG A 390 2.58 4.78 18.07
CA ARG A 390 1.23 4.29 17.83
C ARG A 390 0.86 4.32 16.35
N ALA A 391 1.41 5.27 15.57
CA ALA A 391 1.22 5.31 14.13
C ALA A 391 1.91 4.10 13.46
N PHE A 392 3.15 3.79 13.86
CA PHE A 392 3.89 2.65 13.35
C PHE A 392 3.14 1.33 13.66
N GLU A 393 2.77 1.13 14.93
CA GLU A 393 2.06 -0.07 15.36
C GLU A 393 0.71 -0.25 14.65
N ARG A 394 -0.05 0.85 14.44
CA ARG A 394 -1.32 0.81 13.73
C ARG A 394 -1.15 0.50 12.25
N PHE A 395 -0.15 1.10 11.60
CA PHE A 395 0.17 0.84 10.20
C PHE A 395 0.53 -0.63 9.98
N GLU A 396 1.44 -1.15 10.78
CA GLU A 396 1.90 -2.55 10.70
C GLU A 396 0.78 -3.53 11.03
N ALA A 397 -0.02 -3.24 12.06
CA ALA A 397 -1.18 -4.08 12.40
C ALA A 397 -2.27 -4.03 11.32
N ALA A 398 -2.43 -2.90 10.62
CA ALA A 398 -3.33 -2.80 9.48
C ALA A 398 -2.84 -3.67 8.33
N LEU A 399 -1.56 -3.59 7.95
CA LEU A 399 -0.98 -4.47 6.93
C LEU A 399 -1.11 -5.95 7.30
N GLU A 400 -0.84 -6.31 8.54
CA GLU A 400 -1.00 -7.69 9.03
C GLU A 400 -2.46 -8.18 8.88
N LEU A 401 -3.43 -7.36 9.28
CA LEU A 401 -4.86 -7.68 9.15
C LEU A 401 -5.26 -7.86 7.68
N LEU A 402 -4.72 -7.05 6.77
CA LEU A 402 -4.97 -7.16 5.33
C LEU A 402 -4.47 -8.47 4.73
N GLY A 403 -3.41 -9.06 5.29
CA GLY A 403 -2.95 -10.39 4.91
C GLY A 403 -3.99 -11.47 5.21
N THR A 404 -4.67 -11.36 6.37
CA THR A 404 -5.77 -12.29 6.73
C THR A 404 -7.00 -12.17 5.83
N LEU A 405 -7.17 -11.02 5.17
CA LEU A 405 -8.24 -10.77 4.20
C LEU A 405 -7.85 -11.17 2.76
N GLY A 406 -6.64 -11.68 2.55
CA GLY A 406 -6.17 -12.16 1.25
C GLY A 406 -5.72 -11.07 0.27
N LEU A 407 -5.49 -9.84 0.74
CA LEU A 407 -5.03 -8.74 -0.12
C LEU A 407 -3.55 -8.88 -0.50
N HIS A 408 -2.75 -9.47 0.39
CA HIS A 408 -1.37 -9.88 0.16
C HIS A 408 -1.12 -11.22 0.85
N GLU A 409 -0.11 -11.96 0.40
CA GLU A 409 0.36 -13.19 1.05
C GLU A 409 1.34 -12.86 2.17
N ARG A 410 2.18 -11.85 1.93
CA ARG A 410 3.24 -11.38 2.83
C ARG A 410 3.49 -9.90 2.60
N TRP A 411 3.97 -9.25 3.64
CA TRP A 411 4.46 -7.88 3.58
C TRP A 411 5.76 -7.74 4.39
N SER A 412 6.62 -6.82 3.96
CA SER A 412 7.80 -6.39 4.70
C SER A 412 8.13 -4.95 4.34
N TYR A 413 9.04 -4.32 5.07
CA TYR A 413 9.69 -3.13 4.54
C TYR A 413 10.76 -3.55 3.54
N GLU A 414 10.89 -2.81 2.44
CA GLU A 414 11.96 -3.01 1.47
C GLU A 414 13.32 -3.01 2.18
N VAL A 415 14.24 -3.91 1.79
CA VAL A 415 15.52 -4.15 2.50
C VAL A 415 16.29 -2.87 2.81
N ARG A 416 16.34 -1.92 1.86
CA ARG A 416 17.01 -0.61 2.04
C ARG A 416 16.30 0.24 3.07
N SER A 417 14.97 0.30 2.98
CA SER A 417 14.10 1.00 3.92
C SER A 417 14.20 0.43 5.35
N ALA A 418 14.18 -0.89 5.50
CA ALA A 418 14.36 -1.58 6.77
C ALA A 418 15.71 -1.24 7.42
N ALA A 419 16.78 -1.26 6.63
CA ALA A 419 18.13 -0.90 7.08
C ALA A 419 18.22 0.57 7.52
N ALA A 420 17.65 1.49 6.75
CA ALA A 420 17.63 2.91 7.09
C ALA A 420 16.89 3.14 8.41
N MET A 421 15.73 2.51 8.60
CA MET A 421 15.00 2.58 9.87
C MET A 421 15.78 1.97 11.03
N ASP A 422 16.47 0.85 10.83
CA ASP A 422 17.30 0.23 11.84
C ASP A 422 18.43 1.15 12.34
N GLN A 423 19.00 1.95 11.43
CA GLN A 423 20.03 2.97 11.72
C GLN A 423 19.47 4.22 12.40
N ALA A 424 18.25 4.61 12.05
CA ALA A 424 17.58 5.77 12.60
C ALA A 424 16.91 5.49 13.96
N GLN A 425 16.81 4.22 14.37
CA GLN A 425 16.12 3.85 15.60
C GLN A 425 16.68 4.59 16.83
N GLY A 426 15.78 5.22 17.60
CA GLY A 426 16.13 6.01 18.78
C GLY A 426 16.60 7.43 18.46
N LYS A 427 16.67 7.82 17.19
CA LYS A 427 17.05 9.16 16.76
C LYS A 427 15.83 10.00 16.35
N PRO A 428 15.91 11.34 16.41
CA PRO A 428 14.80 12.22 16.03
C PRO A 428 14.29 12.02 14.61
N GLU A 429 15.17 11.66 13.67
CA GLU A 429 14.87 11.44 12.25
C GLU A 429 14.14 10.11 11.95
N PHE A 430 13.88 9.26 12.95
CA PHE A 430 13.24 7.96 12.73
C PHE A 430 11.87 8.08 12.04
N PHE A 431 11.07 9.06 12.44
CA PHE A 431 9.74 9.28 11.87
C PHE A 431 9.81 9.62 10.37
N GLU A 432 10.72 10.52 9.97
CA GLU A 432 10.91 10.87 8.56
C GLU A 432 11.47 9.68 7.76
N THR A 433 12.37 8.91 8.38
CA THR A 433 12.94 7.70 7.77
C THR A 433 11.84 6.65 7.52
N TRP A 434 10.91 6.47 8.46
CA TRP A 434 9.76 5.60 8.29
C TRP A 434 8.80 6.10 7.21
N LEU A 435 8.50 7.40 7.14
CA LEU A 435 7.65 7.95 6.07
C LEU A 435 8.27 7.77 4.68
N ALA A 436 9.59 7.96 4.57
CA ALA A 436 10.34 7.77 3.34
C ALA A 436 10.57 6.29 2.97
N SER A 437 10.19 5.36 3.84
CA SER A 437 10.36 3.92 3.62
C SER A 437 9.36 3.38 2.59
N PHE A 438 9.74 2.27 1.97
CA PHE A 438 8.90 1.48 1.07
C PHE A 438 8.41 0.22 1.75
N VAL A 439 7.15 -0.12 1.49
CA VAL A 439 6.56 -1.42 1.81
C VAL A 439 6.65 -2.31 0.59
N GLU A 440 7.17 -3.51 0.78
CA GLU A 440 7.17 -4.62 -0.16
C GLU A 440 5.95 -5.51 0.12
N LEU A 441 5.13 -5.74 -0.91
CA LEU A 441 3.93 -6.56 -0.84
C LEU A 441 4.02 -7.72 -1.83
N GLN A 442 3.89 -8.94 -1.34
CA GLN A 442 3.73 -10.13 -2.16
C GLN A 442 2.24 -10.35 -2.44
N VAL A 443 1.84 -10.14 -3.68
CA VAL A 443 0.44 -10.20 -4.12
C VAL A 443 0.11 -11.61 -4.61
N PRO A 444 -1.05 -12.20 -4.22
CA PRO A 444 -1.46 -13.51 -4.71
C PRO A 444 -1.57 -13.54 -6.24
N GLU A 445 -0.96 -14.53 -6.90
CA GLU A 445 -0.97 -14.64 -8.36
C GLU A 445 -2.38 -14.78 -8.95
N ALA A 446 -3.29 -15.46 -8.24
CA ALA A 446 -4.68 -15.59 -8.66
C ALA A 446 -5.36 -14.22 -8.74
N PHE A 447 -5.00 -13.31 -7.82
CA PHE A 447 -5.53 -11.97 -7.79
C PHE A 447 -5.01 -11.14 -8.97
N LEU A 448 -3.70 -11.16 -9.22
CA LEU A 448 -3.07 -10.50 -10.37
C LEU A 448 -3.64 -10.99 -11.71
N ARG A 449 -3.89 -12.30 -11.86
CA ARG A 449 -4.55 -12.88 -13.04
C ARG A 449 -5.94 -12.28 -13.28
N SER A 450 -6.77 -12.19 -12.24
CA SER A 450 -8.13 -11.63 -12.36
C SER A 450 -8.14 -10.15 -12.79
N ILE A 451 -7.15 -9.38 -12.35
CA ILE A 451 -6.96 -7.98 -12.72
C ILE A 451 -6.51 -7.86 -14.19
N ALA A 452 -5.59 -8.73 -14.61
CA ALA A 452 -5.07 -8.74 -15.99
C ALA A 452 -6.16 -9.10 -17.02
N GLU A 453 -7.04 -10.06 -16.71
CA GLU A 453 -8.15 -10.48 -17.59
C GLU A 453 -9.14 -9.34 -17.88
N LEU A 454 -9.47 -8.52 -16.87
CA LEU A 454 -10.37 -7.38 -17.03
C LEU A 454 -9.75 -6.29 -17.92
N THR A 455 -8.46 -6.02 -17.75
CA THR A 455 -7.72 -5.02 -18.55
C THR A 455 -7.62 -5.45 -20.03
N GLN A 456 -7.48 -6.75 -20.30
CA GLN A 456 -7.50 -7.30 -21.67
C GLN A 456 -8.89 -7.15 -22.33
N ARG A 457 -9.98 -7.38 -21.58
CA ARG A 457 -11.35 -7.16 -22.08
C ARG A 457 -11.59 -5.70 -22.45
N GLU A 458 -11.22 -4.76 -21.58
CA GLU A 458 -11.35 -3.31 -21.85
C GLU A 458 -10.58 -2.89 -23.12
N SER A 459 -9.35 -3.40 -23.29
CA SER A 459 -8.50 -3.13 -24.46
C SER A 459 -9.07 -3.72 -25.75
N GLY A 460 -9.72 -4.90 -25.68
CA GLY A 460 -10.40 -5.53 -26.82
C GLY A 460 -11.65 -4.78 -27.26
N THR A 461 -12.44 -4.28 -26.31
CA THR A 461 -13.66 -3.49 -26.60
C THR A 461 -13.34 -2.14 -27.23
N LEU A 462 -12.25 -1.49 -26.81
CA LEU A 462 -11.74 -0.24 -27.40
C LEU A 462 -11.24 -0.45 -28.85
N LYS A 463 -10.52 -1.54 -29.13
CA LYS A 463 -10.11 -1.90 -30.50
C LYS A 463 -11.29 -2.23 -31.42
N SER A 464 -12.32 -2.89 -30.90
CA SER A 464 -13.55 -3.19 -31.65
C SER A 464 -14.31 -1.92 -32.03
N ARG A 465 -14.41 -0.92 -31.13
CA ARG A 465 -15.06 0.38 -31.42
C ARG A 465 -14.30 1.21 -32.45
N HIS A 466 -12.96 1.15 -32.48
CA HIS A 466 -12.19 1.81 -33.52
C HIS A 466 -12.32 1.13 -34.90
N LEU A 467 -12.48 -0.20 -34.94
CA LEU A 467 -12.68 -0.93 -36.20
C LEU A 467 -14.07 -0.72 -36.82
N THR A 468 -15.11 -0.50 -36.00
CA THR A 468 -16.45 -0.12 -36.51
C THR A 468 -16.52 1.34 -36.96
N ALA A 469 -15.80 2.26 -36.31
CA ALA A 469 -15.76 3.67 -36.73
C ALA A 469 -15.00 3.90 -38.05
N VAL A 470 -14.03 3.05 -38.41
CA VAL A 470 -13.25 3.17 -39.66
C VAL A 470 -13.95 2.53 -40.87
N ARG A 471 -14.92 1.62 -40.66
CA ARG A 471 -15.74 1.04 -41.75
C ARG A 471 -17.02 1.82 -42.07
N GLY A 472 -17.27 2.93 -41.36
CA GLY A 472 -18.43 3.80 -41.54
C GLY A 472 -18.11 5.16 -42.18
N ARG A 473 -17.11 5.23 -43.08
CA ARG A 473 -16.87 6.38 -43.95
C ARG A 473 -16.84 5.95 -45.40
#